data_AF-A0A1G7D1T9-F1
#
_entry.id   AF-A0A1G7D1T9-F1
#
_cell.length_a   1.000
_cell.length_b   1.000
_cell.length_c   1.000
_cell.angle_alpha   90.00
_cell.angle_beta   90.00
_cell.angle_gamma   90.00
#
_symmetry.space_group_name_H-M   'P 1'
#
loop_
_entity.id
_entity.type
_entity.pdbx_description
1 polymer ?
#
loop_
_entity_poly.entity_id
_entity_poly.type
_entity_poly.pdbx_seq_one_letter_code
_entity_poly.pdbx_strand_id
1 'polypeptide(L)'
;MKKRKISRFVTLFILTAFALLTLFLSSSVIFDWFGIRAKEGNYVPMVVWVNFISSMLYLIAAYGLLKLKKWTVKPLLVSVFILIGAMVGLYAHIDAGGLYETKTIGALFIRTALTLGFSFMAYLITIKWKNPKEK
;
A
#
# COMPACT_ATOMS: atom_id res chain seq x y z
N MET A 1 1.42 -18.93 -22.24
CA MET A 1 0.95 -19.15 -20.85
C MET A 1 2.00 -18.89 -19.76
N LYS A 2 3.28 -19.29 -19.92
CA LYS A 2 4.35 -19.15 -18.90
C LYS A 2 4.58 -17.72 -18.40
N LYS A 3 4.74 -16.74 -19.32
CA LYS A 3 4.93 -15.30 -18.97
C LYS A 3 3.82 -14.73 -18.07
N ARG A 4 2.56 -15.18 -18.26
CA ARG A 4 1.40 -14.69 -17.48
C ARG A 4 1.43 -15.22 -16.04
N LYS A 5 1.74 -16.51 -15.86
CA LYS A 5 1.93 -17.09 -14.52
C LYS A 5 3.09 -16.41 -13.80
N ILE A 6 4.21 -16.17 -14.48
CA ILE A 6 5.37 -15.48 -13.92
C ILE A 6 4.99 -14.06 -13.48
N SER A 7 4.35 -13.25 -14.34
CA SER A 7 3.95 -11.87 -13.97
C SER A 7 3.07 -11.83 -12.72
N ARG A 8 2.17 -12.80 -12.56
CA ARG A 8 1.30 -12.90 -11.39
C ARG A 8 2.08 -13.21 -10.12
N PHE A 9 2.95 -14.22 -10.15
CA PHE A 9 3.75 -14.58 -8.98
C PHE A 9 4.73 -13.48 -8.60
N VAL A 10 5.31 -12.77 -9.58
CA VAL A 10 6.16 -11.60 -9.34
C VAL A 10 5.35 -10.49 -8.68
N THR A 11 4.22 -10.07 -9.24
CA THR A 11 3.37 -9.01 -8.63
C THR A 11 2.92 -9.42 -7.23
N LEU A 12 2.52 -10.67 -7.03
CA LEU A 12 2.12 -11.19 -5.73
C LEU A 12 3.26 -11.14 -4.71
N PHE A 13 4.45 -11.60 -5.08
CA PHE A 13 5.61 -11.63 -4.21
C PHE A 13 6.00 -10.21 -3.78
N ILE A 14 6.12 -9.31 -4.76
CA ILE A 14 6.48 -7.91 -4.49
C ILE A 14 5.39 -7.22 -3.63
N LEU A 15 4.11 -7.42 -3.95
CA LEU A 15 3.00 -6.85 -3.17
C LEU A 15 3.02 -7.35 -1.72
N THR A 16 3.23 -8.65 -1.52
CA THR A 16 3.30 -9.26 -0.17
C THR A 16 4.50 -8.74 0.60
N ALA A 17 5.68 -8.71 -0.01
CA ALA A 17 6.89 -8.19 0.62
C ALA A 17 6.72 -6.71 1.00
N PHE A 18 6.18 -5.90 0.10
CA PHE A 18 5.89 -4.49 0.34
C PHE A 18 4.87 -4.28 1.48
N ALA A 19 3.82 -5.10 1.51
CA ALA A 19 2.80 -5.06 2.55
C ALA A 19 3.38 -5.40 3.93
N LEU A 20 4.14 -6.50 4.02
CA LEU A 20 4.75 -6.94 5.29
C LEU A 20 5.78 -5.91 5.80
N LEU A 21 6.61 -5.36 4.91
CA LEU A 21 7.58 -4.33 5.26
C LEU A 21 6.89 -3.06 5.74
N THR A 22 5.84 -2.62 5.04
CA THR A 22 5.07 -1.43 5.46
C THR A 22 4.36 -1.65 6.78
N LEU A 23 3.77 -2.84 6.98
CA LEU A 23 3.09 -3.22 8.22
C LEU A 23 4.09 -3.19 9.38
N PHE A 24 5.25 -3.82 9.22
CA PHE A 24 6.30 -3.87 10.23
C PHE A 24 6.84 -2.49 10.60
N LEU A 25 7.13 -1.64 9.60
CA LEU A 25 7.60 -0.27 9.85
C LEU A 25 6.52 0.58 10.53
N SER A 26 5.26 0.44 10.13
CA SER A 26 4.19 1.24 10.75
C SER A 26 3.87 0.75 12.16
N SER A 27 3.88 -0.57 12.39
CA SER A 27 3.66 -1.15 13.70
C SER A 27 4.80 -0.83 14.67
N SER A 28 6.04 -0.82 14.21
CA SER A 28 7.17 -0.48 15.07
C SER A 28 7.10 0.95 15.60
N VAL A 29 6.52 1.87 14.85
CA VAL A 29 6.31 3.27 15.26
C VAL A 29 5.09 3.40 16.19
N ILE A 30 3.98 2.73 15.85
CA ILE A 30 2.73 2.76 16.64
C ILE A 30 2.91 2.12 18.02
N PHE A 31 3.61 0.99 18.08
CA PHE A 31 3.85 0.25 19.33
C PHE A 31 5.22 0.54 19.96
N ASP A 32 5.98 1.47 19.38
CA ASP A 32 7.33 1.85 19.80
C ASP A 32 8.28 0.65 20.00
N TRP A 33 8.21 -0.30 19.07
CA TRP A 33 9.13 -1.43 19.07
C TRP A 33 10.56 -0.93 18.89
N PHE A 34 11.47 -1.42 19.72
CA PHE A 34 12.90 -1.08 19.66
C PHE A 34 13.20 0.43 19.82
N GLY A 35 12.30 1.20 20.44
CA GLY A 35 12.48 2.65 20.63
C GLY A 35 12.55 3.43 19.31
N ILE A 36 11.91 2.92 18.25
CA ILE A 36 11.96 3.51 16.91
C ILE A 36 11.25 4.87 16.88
N ARG A 37 10.28 5.14 17.76
CA ARG A 37 9.56 6.41 17.82
C ARG A 37 10.49 7.60 18.04
N ALA A 38 11.50 7.44 18.90
CA ALA A 38 12.48 8.48 19.16
C ALA A 38 13.41 8.75 17.95
N LYS A 39 13.57 7.78 17.05
CA LYS A 39 14.43 7.87 15.86
C LYS A 39 13.73 8.50 14.66
N GLU A 40 12.41 8.41 14.58
CA GLU A 40 11.64 9.02 13.49
C GLU A 40 11.43 10.53 13.65
N GLY A 41 11.63 11.09 14.85
CA GLY A 41 11.54 12.53 15.08
C GLY A 41 10.12 13.06 14.94
N ASN A 42 9.94 14.16 14.18
CA ASN A 42 8.66 14.84 14.00
C ASN A 42 7.82 14.21 12.86
N TYR A 43 7.58 12.90 12.95
CA TYR A 43 6.66 12.24 12.02
C TYR A 43 5.21 12.59 12.36
N VAL A 44 4.34 12.57 11.35
CA VAL A 44 2.91 12.84 11.53
C VAL A 44 2.17 11.53 11.84
N PRO A 45 1.64 11.32 13.07
CA PRO A 45 1.07 10.03 13.47
C PRO A 45 -0.09 9.55 12.60
N MET A 46 -0.89 10.49 12.07
CA MET A 46 -1.98 10.19 11.13
C MET A 46 -1.47 9.45 9.88
N VAL A 47 -0.31 9.83 9.35
CA VAL A 47 0.28 9.18 8.17
C VAL A 47 0.69 7.74 8.50
N VAL A 48 1.22 7.49 9.70
CA VAL A 48 1.62 6.15 10.14
C VAL A 48 0.41 5.23 10.28
N TRP A 49 -0.68 5.71 10.89
CA TRP A 49 -1.93 4.95 11.00
C TRP A 49 -2.53 4.59 9.64
N VAL A 50 -2.54 5.56 8.71
CA VAL A 50 -3.00 5.31 7.34
C VAL A 50 -2.14 4.24 6.68
N ASN A 51 -0.81 4.32 6.80
CA ASN A 51 0.10 3.32 6.22
C ASN A 51 -0.13 1.92 6.80
N PHE A 52 -0.40 1.83 8.10
CA PHE A 52 -0.73 0.58 8.77
C PHE A 52 -2.01 -0.03 8.20
N ILE A 53 -3.10 0.73 8.11
CA ILE A 53 -4.38 0.26 7.55
C ILE A 53 -4.21 -0.15 6.08
N SER A 54 -3.53 0.67 5.29
CA SER A 54 -3.21 0.39 3.88
C SER A 54 -2.44 -0.92 3.72
N SER A 55 -1.48 -1.21 4.59
CA SER A 55 -0.72 -2.47 4.53
C SER A 55 -1.58 -3.71 4.77
N MET A 56 -2.59 -3.62 5.64
CA MET A 56 -3.57 -4.70 5.82
C MET A 56 -4.41 -4.91 4.55
N LEU A 57 -4.84 -3.82 3.89
CA LEU A 57 -5.53 -3.89 2.60
C LEU A 57 -4.67 -4.53 1.52
N TYR A 58 -3.35 -4.31 1.53
CA TYR A 58 -2.43 -4.96 0.58
C TYR A 58 -2.34 -6.46 0.79
N LEU A 59 -2.32 -6.93 2.04
CA LEU A 59 -2.35 -8.38 2.34
C LEU A 59 -3.66 -9.02 1.87
N ILE A 60 -4.79 -8.35 2.11
CA ILE A 60 -6.11 -8.77 1.62
C ILE A 60 -6.11 -8.83 0.07
N ALA A 61 -5.52 -7.83 -0.60
CA ALA A 61 -5.38 -7.81 -2.04
C ALA A 61 -4.48 -8.94 -2.55
N ALA A 62 -3.34 -9.19 -1.90
CA ALA A 62 -2.42 -10.28 -2.22
C ALA A 62 -3.12 -11.64 -2.14
N TYR A 63 -3.94 -11.86 -1.11
CA TYR A 63 -4.79 -13.05 -1.00
C TYR A 63 -5.80 -13.15 -2.17
N GLY A 64 -6.46 -12.06 -2.52
CA GLY A 64 -7.35 -12.00 -3.69
C GLY A 64 -6.63 -12.36 -5.00
N LEU A 65 -5.39 -11.88 -5.18
CA LEU A 65 -4.53 -12.15 -6.34
C LEU A 65 -4.04 -13.60 -6.37
N LEU A 66 -3.77 -14.21 -5.20
CA LEU A 66 -3.51 -15.64 -5.00
C LEU A 66 -4.69 -16.54 -5.40
N LYS A 67 -5.92 -16.03 -5.31
CA LYS A 67 -7.14 -16.75 -5.72
C LYS A 67 -7.71 -16.30 -7.06
N LEU A 68 -7.04 -15.39 -7.79
CA LEU A 68 -7.48 -14.82 -9.07
C LEU A 68 -8.89 -14.20 -9.02
N LYS A 69 -9.24 -13.60 -7.89
CA LYS A 69 -10.54 -12.97 -7.71
C LYS A 69 -10.49 -11.52 -8.14
N LYS A 70 -11.47 -11.08 -8.95
CA LYS A 70 -11.61 -9.70 -9.42
C LYS A 70 -11.71 -8.67 -8.29
N TRP A 71 -12.21 -9.10 -7.13
CA TRP A 71 -12.34 -8.22 -5.98
C TRP A 71 -10.98 -7.76 -5.42
N THR A 72 -9.84 -8.37 -5.79
CA THR A 72 -8.48 -7.94 -5.39
C THR A 72 -8.19 -6.47 -5.68
N VAL A 73 -8.80 -5.90 -6.73
CA VAL A 73 -8.59 -4.49 -7.11
C VAL A 73 -9.29 -3.55 -6.11
N LYS A 74 -10.42 -3.97 -5.52
CA LYS A 74 -11.18 -3.15 -4.58
C LYS A 74 -10.38 -2.70 -3.35
N PRO A 75 -9.73 -3.59 -2.56
CA PRO A 75 -8.94 -3.16 -1.40
C PRO A 75 -7.74 -2.30 -1.80
N LEU A 76 -7.13 -2.51 -2.96
CA LEU A 76 -6.06 -1.65 -3.45
C LEU A 76 -6.57 -0.24 -3.77
N LEU A 77 -7.71 -0.12 -4.45
CA LEU A 77 -8.34 1.18 -4.73
C LEU A 77 -8.77 1.90 -3.44
N VAL A 78 -9.36 1.18 -2.49
CA VAL A 78 -9.68 1.74 -1.16
C VAL A 78 -8.42 2.30 -0.51
N SER A 79 -7.30 1.56 -0.56
CA SER A 79 -6.02 2.06 -0.03
C SER A 79 -5.54 3.32 -0.75
N VAL A 80 -5.68 3.41 -2.07
CA VAL A 80 -5.35 4.64 -2.83
C VAL A 80 -6.15 5.83 -2.31
N PHE A 81 -7.46 5.68 -2.11
CA PHE A 81 -8.29 6.78 -1.59
C PHE A 81 -7.88 7.21 -0.17
N ILE A 82 -7.58 6.25 0.71
CA ILE A 82 -7.10 6.55 2.07
C ILE A 82 -5.76 7.30 2.01
N LEU A 83 -4.83 6.87 1.15
CA LEU A 83 -3.52 7.52 0.99
C LEU A 83 -3.62 8.93 0.41
N ILE A 84 -4.49 9.14 -0.58
CA ILE A 84 -4.77 10.48 -1.12
C ILE A 84 -5.36 11.38 -0.02
N GLY A 85 -6.31 10.86 0.76
CA GLY A 85 -6.87 11.58 1.91
C GLY A 85 -5.79 11.95 2.95
N ALA A 86 -4.85 11.05 3.22
CA ALA A 86 -3.72 11.33 4.10
C ALA A 86 -2.76 12.37 3.51
N MET A 87 -2.60 12.40 2.19
CA MET A 87 -1.76 13.39 1.52
C MET A 87 -2.37 14.80 1.64
N VAL A 88 -3.70 14.90 1.48
CA VAL A 88 -4.45 16.16 1.73
C VAL A 88 -4.38 16.55 3.21
N GLY A 89 -4.58 15.60 4.12
CA GLY A 89 -4.48 15.86 5.56
C GLY A 89 -3.07 16.29 5.99
N LEU A 90 -2.03 15.68 5.42
CA LEU A 90 -0.64 16.07 5.67
C LEU A 90 -0.36 17.48 5.16
N TYR A 91 -0.86 17.82 3.97
CA TYR A 91 -0.73 19.18 3.42
C TYR A 91 -1.40 20.21 4.33
N ALA A 92 -2.63 19.96 4.79
CA ALA A 92 -3.33 20.84 5.72
C ALA A 92 -2.59 20.98 7.07
N HIS A 93 -1.96 19.90 7.56
CA HIS A 93 -1.14 19.95 8.77
C HIS A 93 0.10 20.83 8.60
N ILE A 94 0.75 20.76 7.44
CA ILE A 94 1.93 21.58 7.12
C ILE A 94 1.54 23.05 6.98
N ASP A 95 0.43 23.34 6.29
CA ASP A 95 -0.08 24.70 6.10
C ASP A 95 -0.48 25.36 7.43
N ALA A 96 -1.00 24.58 8.38
CA ALA A 96 -1.28 25.02 9.75
C ALA A 96 -0.02 25.22 10.63
N GLY A 97 1.20 25.06 10.07
CA GLY A 97 2.46 25.20 10.79
C GLY A 97 2.88 23.97 11.61
N GLY A 98 2.29 22.80 11.34
CA GLY A 98 2.62 21.55 12.00
C GLY A 98 4.04 21.07 11.69
N LEU A 99 4.71 20.48 12.68
CA LEU A 99 6.03 19.90 12.49
C LEU A 99 5.94 18.65 11.63
N TYR A 100 6.82 18.54 10.64
CA TYR A 100 6.89 17.39 9.76
C TYR A 100 8.33 17.13 9.32
N GLU A 101 8.60 15.88 9.01
CA GLU A 101 9.82 15.48 8.32
C GLU A 101 9.58 15.42 6.81
N THR A 102 10.52 15.92 6.01
CA THR A 102 10.45 15.81 4.53
C THR A 102 10.39 14.35 4.06
N LYS A 103 10.95 13.43 4.85
CA LYS A 103 10.87 11.99 4.64
C LYS A 103 9.44 11.46 4.71
N THR A 104 8.55 12.06 5.50
CA THR A 104 7.13 11.68 5.59
C THR A 104 6.40 11.95 4.27
N ILE A 105 6.66 13.10 3.64
CA ILE A 105 6.09 13.45 2.32
C ILE A 105 6.57 12.45 1.27
N GLY A 106 7.88 12.21 1.19
CA GLY A 106 8.47 11.27 0.24
C GLY A 106 7.94 9.84 0.43
N ALA A 107 7.85 9.37 1.67
CA ALA A 107 7.33 8.04 1.99
C ALA A 107 5.86 7.88 1.56
N LEU A 108 5.02 8.89 1.81
CA LEU A 108 3.60 8.85 1.44
C LEU A 108 3.40 8.89 -0.07
N PHE A 109 4.18 9.70 -0.78
CA PHE A 109 4.15 9.77 -2.25
C PHE A 109 4.55 8.43 -2.89
N ILE A 110 5.69 7.87 -2.50
CA ILE A 110 6.18 6.57 -3.01
C ILE A 110 5.13 5.47 -2.76
N ARG A 111 4.54 5.44 -1.56
CA ARG A 111 3.50 4.46 -1.22
C ARG A 111 2.27 4.60 -2.11
N THR A 112 1.82 5.81 -2.39
CA THR A 112 0.67 6.07 -3.26
C THR A 112 0.95 5.62 -4.69
N ALA A 113 2.12 5.98 -5.23
CA ALA A 113 2.54 5.59 -6.58
C ALA A 113 2.65 4.06 -6.74
N LEU A 114 3.27 3.37 -5.76
CA LEU A 114 3.37 1.91 -5.77
C LEU A 114 1.99 1.25 -5.69
N THR A 115 1.09 1.78 -4.87
CA THR A 115 -0.27 1.22 -4.71
C THR A 115 -1.09 1.37 -5.99
N LEU A 116 -0.96 2.49 -6.70
CA LEU A 116 -1.53 2.68 -8.03
C LEU A 116 -0.95 1.65 -9.02
N GLY A 117 0.38 1.46 -9.01
CA GLY A 117 1.05 0.44 -9.83
C GLY A 117 0.54 -0.98 -9.55
N PHE A 118 0.38 -1.36 -8.29
CA PHE A 118 -0.19 -2.65 -7.92
C PHE A 118 -1.66 -2.78 -8.32
N SER A 119 -2.46 -1.72 -8.15
CA SER A 119 -3.87 -1.68 -8.58
C SER A 119 -3.98 -1.94 -10.08
N PHE A 120 -3.17 -1.25 -10.87
CA PHE A 120 -3.13 -1.39 -12.32
C PHE A 120 -2.68 -2.80 -12.73
N MET A 121 -1.61 -3.32 -12.15
CA MET A 121 -1.13 -4.68 -12.44
C MET A 121 -2.16 -5.75 -12.05
N ALA A 122 -2.79 -5.62 -10.89
CA ALA A 122 -3.84 -6.52 -10.43
C ALA A 122 -5.07 -6.49 -11.36
N TYR A 123 -5.45 -5.31 -11.85
CA TYR A 123 -6.51 -5.13 -12.84
C TYR A 123 -6.16 -5.84 -14.16
N LEU A 124 -4.95 -5.63 -14.69
CA LEU A 124 -4.49 -6.29 -15.92
C LEU A 124 -4.46 -7.81 -15.78
N ILE A 125 -3.98 -8.33 -14.64
CA ILE A 125 -3.92 -9.78 -14.39
C ILE A 125 -5.32 -10.39 -14.28
N THR A 126 -6.24 -9.74 -13.57
CA THR A 126 -7.60 -10.27 -13.33
C THR A 126 -8.52 -10.17 -14.54
N ILE A 127 -8.39 -9.13 -15.37
CA ILE A 127 -9.13 -9.03 -16.63
C ILE A 127 -8.62 -10.01 -17.67
N LYS A 128 -7.30 -10.11 -17.85
CA LYS A 128 -6.73 -11.03 -18.85
C LYS A 128 -6.98 -12.49 -18.52
N TRP A 129 -7.29 -12.82 -17.26
CA TRP A 129 -7.74 -14.15 -16.84
C TRP A 129 -9.19 -14.47 -17.23
N LYS A 130 -10.01 -13.49 -17.64
CA LYS A 130 -11.36 -13.74 -18.17
C LYS A 130 -11.33 -14.43 -19.55
N ASN A 131 -10.22 -14.33 -20.29
CA ASN A 131 -10.12 -14.78 -21.70
C ASN A 131 -9.61 -16.22 -22.01
N PRO A 132 -9.56 -17.22 -21.11
CA PRO A 132 -9.30 -18.60 -21.55
C PRO A 132 -10.54 -19.46 -21.80
N LYS A 133 -11.69 -19.17 -21.17
CA LYS A 133 -12.91 -20.00 -21.25
C LYS A 133 -14.16 -19.18 -20.89
N GLU A 134 -14.70 -18.42 -21.83
CA GLU A 134 -16.15 -18.20 -21.79
C GLU A 134 -16.79 -19.48 -22.34
N LYS A 135 -17.24 -20.31 -21.37
CA LYS A 135 -18.04 -21.54 -21.45
C LYS A 135 -17.50 -22.68 -22.32
#